data_AF-A0A822I9V7-F1
#
_entry.id   AF-A0A822I9V7-F1
#
_cell.length_a   1.000
_cell.length_b   1.000
_cell.length_c   1.000
_cell.angle_alpha   90.00
_cell.angle_beta   90.00
_cell.angle_gamma   90.00
#
_symmetry.space_group_name_H-M   'P 1'
#
loop_
_entity.id
_entity.type
_entity.pdbx_description
1 polymer ?
#
loop_
_entity_poly.entity_id
_entity_poly.type
_entity_poly.pdbx_seq_one_letter_code
_entity_poly.pdbx_strand_id
1 'polypeptide(L)' 'LAFQKLEAYTQGENQSIRNYYNEVIKLCKEADPAMSESAKLRYVLNKTKPTIQFEVRRKKPTTTKEFLEYAKEIEDLY' A
#
# COMPACT_ATOMS: atom_id res chain seq x y z
N LEU A 1 -13.25 -13.06 7.71
CA LEU A 1 -11.81 -13.40 7.66
C LEU A 1 -11.00 -12.45 6.75
N ALA A 2 -11.39 -12.24 5.48
CA ALA A 2 -10.61 -11.42 4.55
C ALA A 2 -10.37 -9.97 5.00
N PHE A 3 -11.40 -9.29 5.51
CA PHE A 3 -11.26 -7.94 6.09
C PHE A 3 -10.27 -7.88 7.26
N GLN A 4 -10.34 -8.84 8.19
CA GLN A 4 -9.41 -8.89 9.33
C GLN A 4 -7.96 -9.09 8.87
N LYS A 5 -7.75 -9.94 7.86
CA LYS A 5 -6.44 -10.13 7.23
C LYS A 5 -5.93 -8.82 6.63
N LEU A 6 -6.77 -8.09 5.89
CA LEU A 6 -6.44 -6.79 5.30
C LEU A 6 -6.11 -5.74 6.37
N GLU A 7 -6.86 -5.66 7.46
CA GLU A 7 -6.64 -4.68 8.54
C GLU A 7 -5.33 -4.91 9.31
N ALA A 8 -4.97 -6.18 9.51
CA ALA A 8 -3.74 -6.58 10.20
C ALA A 8 -2.49 -6.54 9.30
N TYR A 9 -2.66 -6.52 7.98
CA TYR A 9 -1.54 -6.60 7.05
C TYR A 9 -0.68 -5.33 7.08
N THR A 10 0.63 -5.51 7.24
CA THR A 10 1.66 -4.46 7.22
C THR A 10 2.84 -4.91 6.37
N GLN A 11 3.59 -3.97 5.80
CA GLN A 11 4.79 -4.28 5.03
C GLN A 11 5.83 -4.95 5.94
N GLY A 12 6.26 -6.14 5.56
CA GLY A 12 7.32 -6.85 6.27
C GLY A 12 8.68 -6.16 6.14
N GLU A 13 9.59 -6.42 7.09
CA GLU A 13 10.92 -5.80 7.14
C GLU A 13 11.72 -5.99 5.84
N ASN A 14 11.73 -7.20 5.29
CA ASN A 14 12.43 -7.55 4.04
C ASN A 14 11.50 -7.62 2.81
N GLN A 15 10.28 -7.10 2.94
CA GLN A 15 9.32 -7.13 1.85
C GLN A 15 9.47 -5.90 0.96
N SER A 16 9.69 -6.12 -0.33
CA SER A 16 9.72 -5.05 -1.32
C SER A 16 8.35 -4.38 -1.47
N ILE A 17 8.37 -3.11 -1.88
CA ILE A 17 7.16 -2.31 -2.04
C ILE A 17 6.22 -2.90 -3.08
N ARG A 18 6.77 -3.48 -4.14
CA ARG A 18 5.99 -4.14 -5.20
C ARG A 18 5.25 -5.37 -4.65
N ASN A 19 5.91 -6.18 -3.82
CA ASN A 19 5.28 -7.38 -3.25
C ASN A 19 4.23 -7.00 -2.21
N TYR A 20 4.53 -6.02 -1.35
CA TYR A 20 3.57 -5.47 -0.39
C TYR A 20 2.32 -4.92 -1.09
N TYR A 21 2.51 -4.08 -2.10
CA TYR A 21 1.43 -3.50 -2.88
C TYR A 21 0.52 -4.57 -3.50
N ASN A 22 1.11 -5.57 -4.17
CA ASN A 22 0.35 -6.62 -4.84
C ASN A 22 -0.50 -7.42 -3.85
N GLU A 23 0.04 -7.77 -2.67
CA GLU A 23 -0.73 -8.50 -1.66
C GLU A 23 -1.85 -7.62 -1.07
N VAL A 24 -1.61 -6.33 -0.80
CA VAL A 24 -2.68 -5.42 -0.34
C VAL A 24 -3.80 -5.31 -1.37
N ILE A 25 -3.49 -5.14 -2.65
CA ILE A 25 -4.51 -5.05 -3.71
C ILE A 25 -5.31 -6.36 -3.82
N LYS A 26 -4.64 -7.51 -3.72
CA LYS A 26 -5.30 -8.82 -3.67
C LYS A 26 -6.24 -8.91 -2.46
N LEU A 27 -5.77 -8.54 -1.26
CA LEU A 27 -6.58 -8.55 -0.05
C LEU A 27 -7.76 -7.58 -0.11
N CYS A 28 -7.59 -6.41 -0.72
CA CYS A 28 -8.70 -5.49 -0.97
C CYS A 28 -9.76 -6.16 -1.84
N LYS A 29 -9.36 -6.83 -2.94
CA LYS A 29 -10.29 -7.55 -3.84
C LYS A 29 -11.00 -8.73 -3.15
N GLU A 30 -10.29 -9.45 -2.29
CA GLU A 30 -10.86 -10.57 -1.52
C GLU A 30 -11.82 -10.09 -0.42
N ALA A 31 -11.52 -8.96 0.22
CA ALA A 31 -12.38 -8.36 1.24
C ALA A 31 -13.63 -7.73 0.63
N ASP A 32 -13.46 -6.94 -0.44
CA ASP A 32 -14.53 -6.29 -1.17
C ASP A 32 -14.12 -6.04 -2.63
N PRO A 33 -14.69 -6.79 -3.60
CA PRO A 33 -14.42 -6.59 -5.02
C PRO A 33 -14.77 -5.19 -5.55
N ALA A 34 -15.68 -4.48 -4.90
CA ALA A 34 -16.13 -3.13 -5.25
C ALA A 34 -15.40 -2.03 -4.44
N MET A 35 -14.36 -2.37 -3.68
CA MET A 35 -13.65 -1.42 -2.83
C MET A 35 -13.14 -0.22 -3.64
N SER A 36 -13.46 0.97 -3.14
CA SER A 36 -13.11 2.23 -3.81
C SER A 36 -11.60 2.45 -3.86
N GLU A 37 -11.15 3.21 -4.86
CA GLU A 37 -9.73 3.53 -5.03
C GLU A 37 -9.15 4.26 -3.81
N SER A 38 -9.91 5.19 -3.23
CA SER A 38 -9.50 5.91 -2.02
C SER A 38 -9.36 4.98 -0.81
N ALA A 39 -10.20 3.95 -0.69
CA ALA A 39 -10.10 2.97 0.39
C ALA A 39 -8.86 2.09 0.21
N LYS A 40 -8.60 1.59 -1.01
CA LYS A 40 -7.38 0.84 -1.34
C LYS A 40 -6.13 1.67 -1.07
N LEU A 41 -6.14 2.93 -1.50
CA LEU A 41 -5.06 3.88 -1.30
C LEU A 41 -4.76 4.06 0.20
N ARG A 42 -5.80 4.18 1.04
CA ARG A 42 -5.64 4.26 2.50
C ARG A 42 -4.92 3.04 3.06
N TYR A 43 -5.22 1.83 2.59
CA TYR A 43 -4.55 0.61 3.07
C TYR A 43 -3.07 0.58 2.68
N VAL A 44 -2.73 0.86 1.41
CA VAL A 44 -1.33 0.86 0.97
C VAL A 44 -0.51 1.97 1.62
N LEU A 45 -1.09 3.15 1.86
CA LEU A 45 -0.41 4.26 2.52
C LEU A 45 -0.22 4.05 4.03
N ASN A 46 -1.22 3.51 4.72
CA ASN A 46 -1.20 3.47 6.19
C ASN A 46 -0.35 2.33 6.75
N LYS A 47 -0.06 1.32 5.94
CA LYS A 47 0.53 0.05 6.40
C LYS A 47 1.88 -0.28 5.72
N THR A 48 2.42 0.66 4.93
CA THR A 48 3.80 0.60 4.39
C THR A 48 4.82 1.06 5.44
N LYS A 49 6.12 0.85 5.17
CA LYS A 49 7.21 1.30 6.04
C LYS A 49 7.13 2.82 6.31
N PRO A 50 7.44 3.29 7.54
CA PRO A 50 7.31 4.71 7.90
C PRO A 50 8.04 5.69 6.96
N THR A 51 9.25 5.36 6.51
CA THR A 51 10.03 6.20 5.59
C THR A 51 9.31 6.41 4.26
N ILE A 52 8.82 5.32 3.65
CA ILE A 52 8.04 5.36 2.41
C ILE A 52 6.73 6.11 2.64
N GLN A 53 6.02 5.81 3.74
CA GLN A 53 4.78 6.47 4.09
C GLN A 53 4.93 8.00 4.14
N PHE A 54 5.96 8.49 4.83
CA PHE A 54 6.20 9.92 4.98
C PHE A 54 6.46 10.60 3.64
N GLU A 55 7.39 10.07 2.84
CA GLU A 55 7.76 10.68 1.56
C GLU A 55 6.63 10.61 0.53
N VAL A 56 5.92 9.47 0.45
CA VAL A 56 4.80 9.32 -0.48
C VAL A 56 3.64 10.25 -0.11
N ARG A 57 3.34 10.45 1.18
CA ARG A 57 2.29 11.39 1.62
C ARG A 57 2.57 12.84 1.18
N ARG A 58 3.83 13.25 1.14
CA ARG A 58 4.22 14.60 0.68
C ARG A 58 3.89 14.82 -0.79
N LYS A 59 3.93 13.76 -1.60
CA LYS A 59 3.55 13.78 -3.02
C LYS A 59 2.04 13.71 -3.27
N LYS A 60 1.22 13.53 -2.22
CA LYS A 60 -0.25 13.54 -2.26
C LYS A 60 -0.83 12.63 -3.38
N PRO A 61 -0.52 11.32 -3.38
CA PRO A 61 -1.12 10.42 -4.36
C PRO A 61 -2.64 10.39 -4.19
N THR A 62 -3.32 10.26 -5.32
CA THR A 62 -4.77 10.11 -5.45
C THR A 62 -5.16 8.71 -5.91
N THR A 63 -4.21 7.93 -6.43
CA THR A 63 -4.41 6.54 -6.86
C THR A 63 -3.40 5.58 -6.25
N THR A 64 -3.76 4.29 -6.24
CA THR A 64 -2.86 3.20 -5.82
C THR A 64 -1.65 3.07 -6.74
N LYS A 65 -1.79 3.43 -8.02
CA LYS A 65 -0.69 3.45 -8.99
C LYS A 65 0.33 4.54 -8.70
N GLU A 66 -0.13 5.76 -8.44
CA GLU A 66 0.74 6.87 -8.02
C GLU A 66 1.48 6.53 -6.72
N PHE A 67 0.79 5.92 -5.75
CA PHE A 67 1.45 5.39 -4.56
C PHE A 67 2.61 4.45 -4.94
N LEU A 68 2.37 3.47 -5.81
CA LEU A 68 3.38 2.49 -6.18
C LEU A 68 4.57 3.11 -6.93
N GLU A 69 4.32 4.08 -7.80
CA GLU A 69 5.35 4.81 -8.53
C GLU A 69 6.26 5.56 -7.54
N TYR A 70 5.66 6.40 -6.70
CA TYR A 70 6.40 7.18 -5.71
C TYR A 70 7.15 6.30 -4.72
N ALA A 71 6.52 5.20 -4.29
CA ALA A 71 7.10 4.34 -3.28
C ALA A 71 8.29 3.51 -3.81
N LYS A 72 8.32 3.18 -5.11
CA LYS A 72 9.50 2.59 -5.76
C LYS A 72 10.68 3.54 -5.79
N GLU A 73 10.44 4.80 -6.16
CA GLU A 73 11.52 5.81 -6.14
C GLU A 73 12.16 5.93 -4.76
N ILE A 74 11.38 5.82 -3.68
CA ILE A 74 11.91 5.87 -2.32
C ILE A 74 12.62 4.57 -1.94
N GLU A 75 12.08 3.40 -2.32
CA GLU A 75 12.72 2.11 -2.07
C GLU A 75 14.07 1.99 -2.79
N ASP A 76 14.21 2.54 -4.00
CA ASP A 76 15.48 2.50 -4.74
C ASP A 76 16.57 3.43 -4.15
N LEU A 77 16.19 4.35 -3.25
CA LEU A 77 17.12 5.27 -2.58
C LEU A 77 17.75 4.70 -1.30
N TYR A 78 17.23 3.58 -0.77
CA TYR A 78 17.62 3.00 0.52
C TYR A 78 17.87 1.49 0.44
#